data_AF-A0A1Y0CB19-F1
#
_entry.id   AF-A0A1Y0CB19-F1
#
_cell.length_a   1.000
_cell.length_b   1.000
_cell.length_c   1.000
_cell.angle_alpha   90.00
_cell.angle_beta   90.00
_cell.angle_gamma   90.00
#
_symmetry.space_group_name_H-M   'P 1'
#
loop_
_entity.id
_entity.type
_entity.pdbx_description
1 polymer ?
#
loop_
_entity_poly.entity_id
_entity_poly.type
_entity_poly.pdbx_seq_one_letter_code
_entity_poly.pdbx_strand_id
1 'polypeptide(L)'
;MGTELSQLSTNLGSAADKYEKTDAELGRKLDKTVDDPVKKDGGGTKKDEPGPTAPAGPQAIPVDQVTYANGNWPSGADATRTAINQALDQRGVTDPAARQRWIDAYMTLTEHESSYNPMAVNNWDINAKPPNSTYKVSDGSGNGCSRGLAQCVPGTFARYHQPGTSNDIYDPVANIAASMNYLVGNYGVAPDGSDILAKIPQANPGVHQGY
;
A
#
# COMPACT_ATOMS: atom_id res chain seq x y z
N MET A 1 32.31 -13.68 2.56
CA MET A 1 31.62 -12.37 2.56
C MET A 1 30.51 -12.27 1.50
N GLY A 2 29.97 -13.38 0.99
CA GLY A 2 28.97 -13.37 -0.10
C GLY A 2 27.70 -14.17 0.16
N THR A 3 27.57 -14.78 1.35
CA THR A 3 26.45 -15.67 1.71
C THR A 3 25.52 -15.05 2.76
N GLU A 4 26.04 -14.23 3.68
CA GLU A 4 25.23 -13.58 4.73
C GLU A 4 24.34 -12.44 4.21
N LEU A 5 24.81 -11.65 3.23
CA LEU A 5 23.98 -10.60 2.60
C LEU A 5 22.78 -11.19 1.81
N SER A 6 22.85 -12.45 1.38
CA SER A 6 21.74 -13.15 0.73
C SER A 6 20.71 -13.72 1.71
N GLN A 7 21.11 -13.96 2.96
CA GLN A 7 20.20 -14.42 4.03
C GLN A 7 19.50 -13.24 4.71
N LEU A 8 20.14 -12.06 4.77
CA LEU A 8 19.51 -10.81 5.21
C LEU A 8 18.39 -10.35 4.26
N SER A 9 18.57 -10.47 2.94
CA SER A 9 17.50 -10.18 1.97
C SER A 9 16.36 -11.22 2.00
N THR A 10 16.66 -12.45 2.40
CA THR A 10 15.66 -13.53 2.58
C THR A 10 14.81 -13.31 3.84
N ASN A 11 15.34 -12.65 4.88
CA ASN A 11 14.61 -12.39 6.13
C ASN A 11 13.88 -11.04 6.18
N LEU A 12 14.36 -10.03 5.44
CA LEU A 12 13.65 -8.76 5.20
C LEU A 12 12.46 -8.93 4.25
N GLY A 13 12.44 -10.02 3.46
CA GLY A 13 11.27 -10.46 2.71
C GLY A 13 10.06 -10.82 3.58
N SER A 14 10.19 -11.10 4.89
CA SER A 14 9.08 -11.70 5.65
C SER A 14 7.84 -10.81 5.91
N ALA A 15 7.92 -9.50 5.61
CA ALA A 15 6.73 -8.63 5.53
C ALA A 15 6.08 -8.79 4.14
N ALA A 16 6.86 -8.53 3.08
CA ALA A 16 6.53 -8.65 1.66
C ALA A 16 6.09 -10.07 1.22
N ASP A 17 6.74 -11.13 1.71
CA ASP A 17 6.43 -12.55 1.53
C ASP A 17 4.99 -12.89 2.00
N LYS A 18 4.42 -12.07 2.90
CA LYS A 18 3.02 -12.20 3.31
C LYS A 18 2.07 -11.26 2.57
N TYR A 19 2.56 -10.23 1.87
CA TYR A 19 1.82 -9.50 0.83
C TYR A 19 1.66 -10.35 -0.46
N GLU A 20 2.58 -11.28 -0.71
CA GLU A 20 2.73 -12.04 -1.96
C GLU A 20 1.75 -13.20 -2.19
N LYS A 21 1.27 -13.86 -1.13
CA LYS A 21 0.35 -15.03 -1.30
C LYS A 21 -1.03 -14.63 -1.83
N THR A 22 -1.44 -13.38 -1.66
CA THR A 22 -2.78 -12.90 -2.01
C THR A 22 -2.89 -12.52 -3.49
N ASP A 23 -1.80 -12.03 -4.11
CA ASP A 23 -1.83 -11.52 -5.49
C ASP A 23 -1.82 -12.64 -6.54
N ALA A 24 -1.11 -13.73 -6.29
CA ALA A 24 -1.12 -14.91 -7.16
C ALA A 24 -2.50 -15.63 -7.22
N GLU A 25 -3.36 -15.45 -6.21
CA GLU A 25 -4.76 -15.92 -6.24
C GLU A 25 -5.73 -14.89 -6.84
N LEU A 26 -5.48 -13.59 -6.68
CA LEU A 26 -6.33 -12.52 -7.22
C LEU A 26 -6.11 -12.28 -8.71
N GLY A 27 -4.86 -12.29 -9.18
CA GLY A 27 -4.55 -12.19 -10.61
C GLY A 27 -5.22 -13.30 -11.44
N ARG A 28 -5.30 -14.52 -10.86
CA ARG A 28 -6.03 -15.65 -11.47
C ARG A 28 -7.56 -15.56 -11.38
N LYS A 29 -8.10 -14.74 -10.47
CA LYS A 29 -9.55 -14.53 -10.34
C LYS A 29 -10.04 -13.38 -11.20
N LEU A 30 -9.23 -12.32 -11.39
CA LEU A 30 -9.57 -11.18 -12.23
C LEU A 30 -9.63 -11.56 -13.71
N ASP A 31 -8.69 -12.40 -14.19
CA ASP A 31 -8.64 -12.97 -15.55
C ASP A 31 -9.91 -13.77 -15.92
N LYS A 32 -10.63 -14.31 -14.91
CA LYS A 32 -11.85 -15.10 -15.12
C LYS A 32 -13.14 -14.30 -15.13
N THR A 33 -13.11 -13.03 -14.71
CA THR A 33 -14.30 -12.17 -14.58
C THR A 33 -14.50 -11.17 -15.72
N VAL A 34 -13.55 -11.09 -16.67
CA VAL A 34 -13.61 -10.14 -17.79
C VAL A 34 -14.43 -10.62 -19.01
N ASP A 35 -14.96 -11.86 -18.99
CA ASP A 35 -15.62 -12.47 -20.15
C ASP A 35 -17.17 -12.43 -20.16
N ASP A 36 -17.84 -11.73 -19.23
CA ASP A 36 -19.32 -11.62 -19.24
C ASP A 36 -19.82 -10.20 -19.62
N PRO A 37 -20.49 -10.03 -20.79
CA PRO A 37 -20.93 -8.72 -21.26
C PRO A 37 -22.40 -8.46 -20.92
N VAL A 38 -22.73 -7.46 -20.09
CA VAL A 38 -24.12 -6.96 -19.98
C VAL A 38 -24.21 -5.43 -19.84
N LYS A 39 -24.77 -4.86 -20.92
CA LYS A 39 -25.69 -3.71 -21.09
C LYS A 39 -25.32 -2.31 -20.58
N LYS A 40 -25.17 -1.43 -21.59
CA LYS A 40 -25.48 0.00 -21.54
C LYS A 40 -26.95 0.22 -21.19
N ASP A 41 -27.20 1.23 -20.35
CA ASP A 41 -28.25 2.23 -20.58
C ASP A 41 -27.79 3.58 -20.00
N GLY A 42 -28.01 4.65 -20.76
CA GLY A 42 -27.52 6.00 -20.48
C GLY A 42 -28.44 6.84 -19.61
N GLY A 43 -27.85 7.90 -19.03
CA GLY A 43 -28.58 8.95 -18.33
C GLY A 43 -27.63 10.08 -17.94
N GLY A 44 -27.94 11.30 -18.37
CA GLY A 44 -27.04 12.46 -18.39
C GLY A 44 -26.75 13.11 -17.05
N THR A 45 -25.72 13.96 -17.11
CA THR A 45 -25.02 14.71 -16.08
C THR A 45 -25.88 15.63 -15.21
N LYS A 46 -25.60 15.63 -13.90
CA LYS A 46 -25.56 16.85 -13.08
C LYS A 46 -24.32 16.85 -12.20
N LYS A 47 -23.58 17.96 -12.24
CA LYS A 47 -22.50 18.32 -11.33
C LYS A 47 -23.16 18.89 -10.07
N ASP A 48 -23.15 18.12 -9.00
CA ASP A 48 -23.36 18.63 -7.65
C ASP A 48 -22.04 18.43 -6.89
N GLU A 49 -21.48 19.53 -6.38
CA GLU A 49 -20.29 19.52 -5.52
C GLU A 49 -20.61 18.77 -4.21
N PRO A 50 -19.77 17.81 -3.75
CA PRO A 50 -20.05 17.16 -2.48
C PRO A 50 -19.47 17.98 -1.33
N GLY A 51 -20.35 18.37 -0.39
CA GLY A 51 -19.97 18.69 0.98
C GLY A 51 -19.31 17.47 1.68
N PRO A 52 -18.83 17.61 2.93
CA PRO A 52 -17.98 16.61 3.55
C PRO A 52 -18.75 15.30 3.78
N THR A 53 -18.53 14.34 2.88
CA THR A 53 -19.02 12.96 2.99
C THR A 53 -18.36 12.28 4.19
N ALA A 54 -19.14 11.46 4.91
CA ALA A 54 -18.61 10.57 5.95
C ALA A 54 -17.41 9.76 5.42
N PRO A 55 -16.41 9.41 6.26
CA PRO A 55 -15.22 8.72 5.79
C PRO A 55 -15.62 7.37 5.17
N ALA A 56 -15.28 7.22 3.89
CA ALA A 56 -15.56 6.01 3.14
C ALA A 56 -14.48 4.95 3.45
N GLY A 57 -14.91 3.70 3.62
CA GLY A 57 -13.99 2.55 3.65
C GLY A 57 -13.24 2.37 2.32
N PRO A 58 -12.36 1.35 2.22
CA PRO A 58 -11.61 1.10 0.99
C PRO A 58 -12.54 0.89 -0.20
N GLN A 59 -12.17 1.44 -1.35
CA GLN A 59 -12.85 1.26 -2.62
C GLN A 59 -11.82 0.82 -3.66
N ALA A 60 -11.98 -0.38 -4.19
CA ALA A 60 -11.07 -0.88 -5.21
C ALA A 60 -11.13 -0.03 -6.48
N ILE A 61 -9.97 0.27 -7.05
CA ILE A 61 -9.83 0.79 -8.41
C ILE A 61 -9.34 -0.32 -9.35
N PRO A 62 -9.64 -0.25 -10.65
CA PRO A 62 -8.98 -1.11 -11.64
C PRO A 62 -7.45 -0.94 -11.61
N VAL A 63 -6.70 -2.03 -11.76
CA VAL A 63 -5.23 -2.01 -11.68
C VAL A 63 -4.60 -1.16 -12.80
N ASP A 64 -5.25 -1.07 -13.97
CA ASP A 64 -4.83 -0.22 -15.08
C ASP A 64 -5.04 1.28 -14.82
N GLN A 65 -5.75 1.65 -13.76
CA GLN A 65 -5.88 3.03 -13.28
C GLN A 65 -4.79 3.41 -12.27
N VAL A 66 -3.95 2.47 -11.82
CA VAL A 66 -2.79 2.79 -10.98
C VAL A 66 -1.76 3.53 -11.83
N THR A 67 -1.32 4.69 -11.35
CA THR A 67 -0.27 5.47 -12.01
C THR A 67 1.05 5.35 -11.26
N TYR A 68 2.14 5.65 -11.97
CA TYR A 68 3.52 5.51 -11.48
C TYR A 68 4.28 6.82 -11.75
N ALA A 69 3.66 7.95 -11.41
CA ALA A 69 4.25 9.24 -11.69
C ALA A 69 5.39 9.48 -10.69
N ASN A 70 6.57 9.82 -11.21
CA ASN A 70 7.69 10.19 -10.36
C ASN A 70 7.51 11.64 -9.90
N GLY A 71 6.72 11.83 -8.85
CA GLY A 71 6.48 13.13 -8.22
C GLY A 71 7.65 13.57 -7.32
N ASN A 72 7.78 14.88 -7.09
CA ASN A 72 8.70 15.41 -6.09
C ASN A 72 8.06 15.35 -4.70
N TRP A 73 7.99 14.14 -4.13
CA TRP A 73 7.38 13.88 -2.84
C TRP A 73 8.38 14.15 -1.68
N PRO A 74 7.97 14.87 -0.63
CA PRO A 74 8.81 15.04 0.56
C PRO A 74 9.19 13.70 1.20
N SER A 75 10.47 13.53 1.54
CA SER A 75 11.02 12.31 2.14
C SER A 75 11.48 12.53 3.59
N GLY A 76 11.72 11.45 4.32
CA GLY A 76 12.22 11.48 5.70
C GLY A 76 11.11 11.39 6.74
N ALA A 77 11.51 11.28 8.01
CA ALA A 77 10.61 10.96 9.11
C ALA A 77 9.47 11.98 9.31
N ASP A 78 9.76 13.28 9.24
CA ASP A 78 8.74 14.33 9.44
C ASP A 78 7.72 14.38 8.30
N ALA A 79 8.19 14.23 7.06
CA ALA A 79 7.33 14.12 5.88
C ALA A 79 6.44 12.88 5.96
N THR A 80 7.01 11.74 6.36
CA THR A 80 6.28 10.48 6.56
C THR A 80 5.21 10.63 7.64
N ARG A 81 5.54 11.23 8.80
CA ARG A 81 4.57 11.48 9.87
C ARG A 81 3.42 12.37 9.39
N THR A 82 3.71 13.35 8.55
CA THR A 82 2.69 14.21 7.93
C THR A 82 1.77 13.38 7.03
N ALA A 83 2.34 12.55 6.16
CA ALA A 83 1.58 11.67 5.27
C ALA A 83 0.72 10.65 6.02
N ILE A 84 1.23 10.08 7.12
CA ILE A 84 0.44 9.18 8.00
C ILE A 84 -0.77 9.91 8.56
N ASN A 85 -0.60 11.14 9.06
CA ASN A 85 -1.73 11.92 9.58
C ASN A 85 -2.79 12.20 8.50
N GLN A 86 -2.35 12.57 7.30
CA GLN A 86 -3.26 12.80 6.17
C GLN A 86 -3.98 11.50 5.76
N ALA A 87 -3.29 10.36 5.76
CA ALA A 87 -3.91 9.06 5.48
C ALA A 87 -4.97 8.71 6.54
N LEU A 88 -4.71 9.01 7.81
CA LEU A 88 -5.67 8.84 8.89
C LEU A 88 -6.88 9.77 8.76
N ASP A 89 -6.68 10.99 8.26
CA ASP A 89 -7.79 11.92 7.96
C ASP A 89 -8.68 11.37 6.85
N GLN A 90 -8.08 10.87 5.76
CA GLN A 90 -8.81 10.26 4.64
C GLN A 90 -9.58 9.00 5.06
N ARG A 91 -9.02 8.22 5.99
CA ARG A 91 -9.66 7.04 6.60
C ARG A 91 -10.67 7.39 7.70
N GLY A 92 -10.79 8.67 8.09
CA GLY A 92 -11.71 9.12 9.12
C GLY A 92 -11.34 8.73 10.55
N VAL A 93 -10.07 8.44 10.83
CA VAL A 93 -9.60 8.08 12.17
C VAL A 93 -9.38 9.34 12.99
N THR A 94 -10.38 9.71 13.79
CA THR A 94 -10.37 10.95 14.60
C THR A 94 -9.96 10.75 16.05
N ASP A 95 -10.08 9.53 16.60
CA ASP A 95 -9.71 9.24 17.98
C ASP A 95 -8.19 9.42 18.20
N PRO A 96 -7.74 10.28 19.12
CA PRO A 96 -6.31 10.57 19.29
C PRO A 96 -5.49 9.34 19.66
N ALA A 97 -6.03 8.43 20.46
CA ALA A 97 -5.30 7.22 20.85
C ALA A 97 -5.16 6.25 19.67
N ALA A 98 -6.19 6.10 18.85
CA ALA A 98 -6.14 5.33 17.62
C ALA A 98 -5.12 5.91 16.63
N ARG A 99 -5.13 7.24 16.45
CA ARG A 99 -4.13 7.91 15.60
C ARG A 99 -2.72 7.65 16.08
N GLN A 100 -2.46 7.76 17.38
CA GLN A 100 -1.13 7.51 17.94
C GLN A 100 -0.66 6.08 17.67
N ARG A 101 -1.53 5.07 17.87
CA ARG A 101 -1.18 3.66 17.59
C ARG A 101 -0.81 3.43 16.12
N TRP A 102 -1.57 4.00 15.19
CA TRP A 102 -1.25 3.92 13.77
C TRP A 102 0.04 4.67 13.43
N ILE A 103 0.25 5.86 14.01
CA ILE A 103 1.47 6.65 13.79
C ILE A 103 2.70 5.87 14.24
N ASP A 104 2.71 5.36 15.48
CA ASP A 104 3.86 4.64 16.01
C ASP A 104 4.19 3.41 15.15
N ALA A 105 3.17 2.62 14.80
CA ALA A 105 3.33 1.45 13.94
C ALA A 105 3.85 1.81 12.54
N TYR A 106 3.28 2.83 11.88
CA TYR A 106 3.66 3.18 10.51
C TYR A 106 4.99 3.92 10.42
N MET A 107 5.42 4.64 11.45
CA MET A 107 6.79 5.15 11.51
C MET A 107 7.78 3.98 11.44
N THR A 108 7.60 2.96 12.28
CA THR A 108 8.46 1.76 12.26
C THR A 108 8.38 1.01 10.93
N LEU A 109 7.18 0.74 10.40
CA LEU A 109 7.04 0.02 9.14
C LEU A 109 7.70 0.78 7.98
N THR A 110 7.42 2.07 7.81
CA THR A 110 7.96 2.85 6.68
C THR A 110 9.47 3.08 6.77
N GLU A 111 10.04 3.08 7.98
CA GLU A 111 11.49 3.04 8.18
C GLU A 111 12.11 1.77 7.61
N HIS A 112 11.55 0.62 7.97
CA HIS A 112 12.04 -0.69 7.53
C HIS A 112 11.84 -0.90 6.02
N GLU A 113 10.69 -0.49 5.49
CA GLU A 113 10.29 -0.77 4.10
C GLU A 113 10.96 0.15 3.09
N SER A 114 11.19 1.42 3.44
CA SER A 114 11.63 2.42 2.46
C SER A 114 12.70 3.38 2.99
N SER A 115 13.10 3.27 4.26
CA SER A 115 13.90 4.30 4.93
C SER A 115 13.27 5.70 4.76
N TYR A 116 11.94 5.78 4.85
CA TYR A 116 11.15 6.99 4.64
C TYR A 116 11.28 7.63 3.24
N ASN A 117 11.62 6.83 2.22
CA ASN A 117 11.71 7.29 0.83
C ASN A 117 10.42 6.98 0.06
N PRO A 118 9.61 8.00 -0.29
CA PRO A 118 8.38 7.78 -1.06
C PRO A 118 8.65 7.32 -2.49
N MET A 119 9.87 7.45 -3.00
CA MET A 119 10.26 6.97 -4.32
C MET A 119 10.94 5.60 -4.30
N ALA A 120 10.91 4.88 -3.17
CA ALA A 120 11.50 3.55 -3.07
C ALA A 120 10.80 2.56 -4.02
N VAL A 121 11.60 1.72 -4.70
CA VAL A 121 11.13 0.64 -5.57
C VAL A 121 11.98 -0.60 -5.31
N ASN A 122 11.33 -1.74 -5.08
CA ASN A 122 12.00 -3.02 -5.07
C ASN A 122 11.88 -3.70 -6.44
N ASN A 123 13.01 -3.90 -7.13
CA ASN A 123 13.08 -4.47 -8.47
C ASN A 123 13.85 -5.81 -8.53
N TRP A 124 14.08 -6.45 -7.39
CA TRP A 124 14.93 -7.65 -7.30
C TRP A 124 14.27 -8.82 -6.57
N ASP A 125 13.16 -8.60 -5.86
CA ASP A 125 12.38 -9.62 -5.18
C ASP A 125 11.61 -10.55 -6.14
N ILE A 126 10.73 -11.40 -5.59
CA ILE A 126 9.90 -12.29 -6.41
C ILE A 126 8.82 -11.54 -7.19
N ASN A 127 8.33 -10.41 -6.68
CA ASN A 127 7.35 -9.57 -7.37
C ASN A 127 7.93 -8.93 -8.64
N ALA A 128 9.22 -8.61 -8.62
CA ALA A 128 9.94 -8.12 -9.78
C ALA A 128 10.21 -9.18 -10.87
N LYS A 129 9.90 -10.45 -10.61
CA LYS A 129 10.19 -11.58 -11.52
C LYS A 129 8.90 -12.15 -12.11
N PRO A 130 8.97 -12.79 -13.29
CA PRO A 130 7.87 -13.62 -13.78
C PRO A 130 7.53 -14.73 -12.77
N PRO A 131 6.24 -15.09 -12.61
CA PRO A 131 5.09 -14.58 -13.34
C PRO A 131 4.49 -13.27 -12.80
N ASN A 132 4.99 -12.75 -11.66
CA ASN A 132 4.41 -11.60 -10.97
C ASN A 132 4.66 -10.27 -11.70
N SER A 133 5.80 -10.15 -12.38
CA SER A 133 6.08 -9.08 -13.33
C SER A 133 6.24 -9.65 -14.74
N THR A 134 5.48 -9.13 -15.69
CA THR A 134 5.47 -9.57 -17.10
C THR A 134 5.77 -8.44 -18.08
N TYR A 135 5.63 -7.17 -17.66
CA TYR A 135 5.99 -6.00 -18.46
C TYR A 135 6.48 -4.85 -17.57
N LYS A 136 7.09 -3.84 -18.20
CA LYS A 136 7.52 -2.61 -17.52
C LYS A 136 6.42 -1.55 -17.57
N VAL A 137 6.24 -0.81 -16.49
CA VAL A 137 5.31 0.35 -16.43
C VAL A 137 6.06 1.67 -16.65
N SER A 138 5.38 2.81 -16.51
CA SER A 138 5.91 4.12 -16.90
C SER A 138 7.14 4.58 -16.10
N ASP A 139 7.40 4.01 -14.94
CA ASP A 139 8.62 4.25 -14.14
C ASP A 139 9.83 3.39 -14.57
N GLY A 140 9.66 2.51 -15.56
CA GLY A 140 10.69 1.59 -16.06
C GLY A 140 10.89 0.30 -15.26
N SER A 141 10.15 0.11 -14.16
CA SER A 141 10.17 -1.08 -13.30
C SER A 141 9.05 -2.06 -13.68
N GLY A 142 9.13 -3.30 -13.18
CA GLY A 142 8.13 -4.33 -13.45
C GLY A 142 6.74 -3.96 -12.91
N ASN A 143 5.69 -4.41 -13.59
CA ASN A 143 4.29 -4.17 -13.19
C ASN A 143 3.89 -4.83 -11.86
N GLY A 144 4.70 -5.76 -11.34
CA GLY A 144 4.53 -6.35 -10.01
C GLY A 144 5.40 -5.72 -8.91
N CYS A 145 6.40 -4.90 -9.23
CA CYS A 145 7.33 -4.36 -8.22
C CYS A 145 6.63 -3.60 -7.08
N SER A 146 7.08 -3.75 -5.84
CA SER A 146 6.60 -2.94 -4.72
C SER A 146 7.20 -1.53 -4.74
N ARG A 147 6.41 -0.55 -4.27
CA ARG A 147 6.70 0.89 -4.40
C ARG A 147 6.24 1.70 -3.19
N GLY A 148 6.92 2.83 -2.98
CA GLY A 148 6.51 3.86 -2.03
C GLY A 148 6.85 3.53 -0.58
N LEU A 149 6.37 4.40 0.33
CA LEU A 149 6.72 4.37 1.76
C LEU A 149 6.42 3.03 2.44
N ALA A 150 5.29 2.41 2.09
CA ALA A 150 4.83 1.15 2.65
C ALA A 150 5.05 -0.04 1.71
N GLN A 151 5.85 0.13 0.64
CA GLN A 151 6.19 -0.90 -0.34
C GLN A 151 4.95 -1.68 -0.87
N CYS A 152 3.91 -0.95 -1.26
CA CYS A 152 2.73 -1.57 -1.87
C CYS A 152 3.03 -2.10 -3.27
N VAL A 153 2.53 -3.29 -3.58
CA VAL A 153 2.42 -3.83 -4.96
C VAL A 153 1.18 -3.22 -5.64
N PRO A 154 1.18 -2.95 -6.97
CA PRO A 154 0.07 -2.28 -7.64
C PRO A 154 -1.29 -2.96 -7.47
N GLY A 155 -1.36 -4.30 -7.49
CA GLY A 155 -2.59 -5.05 -7.24
C GLY A 155 -3.19 -4.80 -5.85
N THR A 156 -2.34 -4.77 -4.83
CA THR A 156 -2.74 -4.44 -3.45
C THR A 156 -3.17 -2.99 -3.32
N PHE A 157 -2.38 -2.06 -3.86
CA PHE A 157 -2.72 -0.63 -3.88
C PHE A 157 -4.09 -0.40 -4.51
N ALA A 158 -4.33 -1.01 -5.67
CA ALA A 158 -5.60 -0.90 -6.40
C ALA A 158 -6.77 -1.49 -5.60
N ARG A 159 -6.61 -2.71 -5.04
CA ARG A 159 -7.67 -3.41 -4.31
C ARG A 159 -8.08 -2.69 -3.01
N TYR A 160 -7.12 -2.09 -2.32
CA TYR A 160 -7.33 -1.46 -1.00
C TYR A 160 -7.26 0.07 -1.05
N HIS A 161 -7.36 0.64 -2.26
CA HIS A 161 -7.31 2.08 -2.49
C HIS A 161 -8.29 2.84 -1.58
N GLN A 162 -7.86 4.02 -1.12
CA GLN A 162 -8.65 4.89 -0.27
C GLN A 162 -9.31 5.98 -1.14
N PRO A 163 -10.65 6.02 -1.24
CA PRO A 163 -11.37 7.12 -1.88
C PRO A 163 -10.87 8.48 -1.40
N GLY A 164 -10.74 9.43 -2.34
CA GLY A 164 -10.28 10.78 -2.04
C GLY A 164 -8.75 10.94 -2.04
N THR A 165 -7.99 9.87 -2.24
CA THR A 165 -6.54 9.91 -2.47
C THR A 165 -6.17 9.72 -3.94
N SER A 166 -4.93 10.07 -4.29
CA SER A 166 -4.36 9.89 -5.64
C SER A 166 -4.38 8.43 -6.08
N ASN A 167 -4.41 8.19 -7.41
CA ASN A 167 -4.16 6.87 -7.99
C ASN A 167 -2.66 6.58 -8.20
N ASP A 168 -1.79 7.54 -7.88
CA ASP A 168 -0.35 7.39 -7.97
C ASP A 168 0.19 6.58 -6.79
N ILE A 169 0.80 5.43 -7.07
CA ILE A 169 1.31 4.55 -6.02
C ILE A 169 2.49 5.16 -5.25
N TYR A 170 3.14 6.20 -5.80
CA TYR A 170 4.17 6.97 -5.13
C TYR A 170 3.64 8.10 -4.25
N ASP A 171 2.36 8.46 -4.35
CA ASP A 171 1.73 9.42 -3.44
C ASP A 171 1.81 8.89 -2.00
N PRO A 172 2.51 9.57 -1.08
CA PRO A 172 2.73 9.10 0.27
C PRO A 172 1.42 8.78 1.03
N VAL A 173 0.40 9.61 0.82
CA VAL A 173 -0.89 9.50 1.52
C VAL A 173 -1.67 8.30 0.99
N ALA A 174 -1.78 8.19 -0.34
CA ALA A 174 -2.47 7.08 -0.98
C ALA A 174 -1.80 5.73 -0.66
N ASN A 175 -0.46 5.68 -0.72
CA ASN A 175 0.33 4.47 -0.46
C ASN A 175 0.13 3.96 0.97
N ILE A 176 0.24 4.87 1.97
CA ILE A 176 0.03 4.54 3.37
C ILE A 176 -1.44 4.14 3.63
N ALA A 177 -2.41 4.89 3.09
CA ALA A 177 -3.82 4.59 3.31
C ALA A 177 -4.21 3.22 2.74
N ALA A 178 -3.74 2.88 1.53
CA ALA A 178 -3.98 1.58 0.91
C ALA A 178 -3.33 0.44 1.72
N SER A 179 -2.10 0.64 2.24
CA SER A 179 -1.45 -0.31 3.14
C SER A 179 -2.26 -0.52 4.43
N MET A 180 -2.75 0.55 5.07
CA MET A 180 -3.55 0.43 6.28
C MET A 180 -4.86 -0.33 6.04
N ASN A 181 -5.51 -0.06 4.91
CA ASN A 181 -6.71 -0.76 4.48
C ASN A 181 -6.44 -2.25 4.21
N TYR A 182 -5.27 -2.57 3.63
CA TYR A 182 -4.83 -3.96 3.49
C TYR A 182 -4.64 -4.65 4.85
N LEU A 183 -4.02 -3.98 5.83
CA LEU A 183 -3.84 -4.54 7.17
C LEU A 183 -5.19 -4.83 7.86
N VAL A 184 -6.15 -3.92 7.72
CA VAL A 184 -7.51 -4.13 8.24
C VAL A 184 -8.23 -5.26 7.50
N GLY A 185 -8.23 -5.23 6.17
CA GLY A 185 -9.02 -6.17 5.37
C GLY A 185 -8.44 -7.59 5.28
N ASN A 186 -7.11 -7.72 5.28
CA ASN A 186 -6.43 -9.00 5.08
C ASN A 186 -5.97 -9.67 6.38
N TYR A 187 -5.49 -8.88 7.35
CA TYR A 187 -5.03 -9.39 8.65
C TYR A 187 -6.05 -9.18 9.78
N GLY A 188 -7.16 -8.48 9.49
CA GLY A 188 -8.18 -8.19 10.48
C GLY A 188 -7.69 -7.27 11.60
N VAL A 189 -6.68 -6.44 11.34
CA VAL A 189 -6.25 -5.40 12.31
C VAL A 189 -7.45 -4.52 12.62
N ALA A 190 -7.66 -4.24 13.90
CA ALA A 190 -8.76 -3.39 14.34
C ALA A 190 -8.63 -1.99 13.68
N PRO A 191 -9.75 -1.37 13.24
CA PRO A 191 -9.70 -0.05 12.61
C PRO A 191 -9.03 1.02 13.48
N ASP A 192 -9.08 0.86 14.80
CA ASP A 192 -8.46 1.75 15.78
C ASP A 192 -6.98 1.41 16.07
N GLY A 193 -6.40 0.41 15.39
CA GLY A 193 -5.01 -0.02 15.53
C GLY A 193 -4.67 -0.65 16.88
N SER A 194 -5.65 -0.99 17.73
CA SER A 194 -5.41 -1.51 19.09
C SER A 194 -4.64 -2.83 19.14
N ASP A 195 -4.75 -3.65 18.10
CA ASP A 195 -4.11 -4.97 18.00
C ASP A 195 -2.98 -5.03 16.95
N ILE A 196 -2.58 -3.89 16.38
CA ILE A 196 -1.63 -3.86 15.26
C ILE A 196 -0.28 -4.47 15.62
N LEU A 197 0.26 -4.22 16.82
CA LEU A 197 1.55 -4.76 17.24
C LEU A 197 1.51 -6.28 17.49
N ALA A 198 0.33 -6.81 17.84
CA ALA A 198 0.14 -8.25 18.03
C ALA A 198 0.02 -8.98 16.69
N LYS A 199 -0.66 -8.36 15.72
CA LYS A 199 -0.93 -8.96 14.40
C LYS A 199 0.19 -8.73 13.40
N ILE A 200 0.90 -7.62 13.54
CA ILE A 200 2.00 -7.18 12.69
C ILE A 200 3.23 -6.97 13.57
N PRO A 201 3.96 -8.03 13.96
CA PRO A 201 5.11 -7.91 14.86
C PRO A 201 6.22 -6.97 14.35
N GLN A 202 6.34 -6.78 13.04
CA GLN A 202 7.29 -5.87 12.41
C GLN A 202 6.99 -4.38 12.66
N ALA A 203 5.78 -4.05 13.10
CA ALA A 203 5.40 -2.71 13.50
C ALA A 203 5.90 -2.33 14.91
N ASN A 204 6.56 -3.25 15.62
CA ASN A 204 7.06 -2.99 16.96
C ASN A 204 8.44 -2.30 16.91
N PRO A 205 8.59 -1.08 17.46
CA PRO A 205 9.83 -0.30 17.41
C PRO A 205 11.00 -0.96 18.15
N GLY A 206 10.75 -1.90 19.07
CA GLY A 206 11.80 -2.63 19.78
C GLY A 206 12.41 -3.77 18.97
N VAL A 207 11.89 -4.07 17.79
CA VAL A 207 12.36 -5.17 16.93
C VAL A 207 13.32 -4.59 15.89
N HIS A 208 14.42 -4.00 16.34
CA HIS A 208 15.57 -3.77 15.47
C HIS A 208 16.34 -5.09 15.38
N GLN A 209 16.19 -5.82 14.28
CA GLN A 209 17.13 -6.89 13.95
C GLN A 209 18.51 -6.24 13.78
N GLY A 210 19.42 -6.56 14.70
CA GLY A 210 20.75 -5.95 14.79
C GLY A 210 21.58 -6.12 13.52
N TYR A 211 22.48 -5.15 13.33
CA TYR A 211 23.49 -5.04 12.27
C TYR A 211 24.33 -6.30 12.05
#